data_AF-A0AAJ3TY84-F1
#
_entry.id   AF-A0AAJ3TY84-F1
#
_cell.length_a   1.000
_cell.length_b   1.000
_cell.length_c   1.000
_cell.angle_alpha   90.00
_cell.angle_beta   90.00
_cell.angle_gamma   90.00
#
_symmetry.space_group_name_H-M   'P 1'
#
loop_
_entity.id
_entity.type
_entity.pdbx_description
1 polymer ?
#
loop_
_entity_poly.entity_id
_entity_poly.type
_entity_poly.pdbx_seq_one_letter_code
_entity_poly.pdbx_strand_id
1 'polypeptide(L)'
;MLEIAAKLAHSSLRARFSPSPSPQRCEGTVRTLFYFVTHLKFRIVRSFFIRFWTFSPQNIQTPGRSNLRRLFSRTKQMKASLALVSLLTGFTSHSLKSPTVPPTVVQIQTNTNLAIADGARQQIGSTLFYDPAYMQLTYPGGDVPQERGVCSDVVIRALRSQKVDLQKLVHEDMAKYFADYPQKWQLKRPDSNIDHRRVPNLETWFTRHDKTRPTSKNPSDYQAGDIVSWRLDNGLAHIGVVSDGFARDGTPLVIHNIGAGAQEEDVLFSWRIVGHYRYFTK
;
A
#
# COMPACT_ATOMS: atom_id res chain seq x y z
N MET A 1 -72.50 30.94 7.50
CA MET A 1 -72.34 29.66 8.21
C MET A 1 -70.94 29.69 8.83
N LEU A 2 -70.79 30.36 9.98
CA LEU A 2 -70.35 29.81 11.30
C LEU A 2 -68.87 29.34 11.28
N GLU A 3 -67.90 29.70 12.13
CA GLU A 3 -67.71 30.40 13.43
C GLU A 3 -66.17 30.64 13.59
N ILE A 4 -65.62 31.81 13.98
CA ILE A 4 -65.25 32.30 15.36
C ILE A 4 -64.17 31.41 16.05
N ALA A 5 -62.99 31.81 16.55
CA ALA A 5 -62.50 32.95 17.38
C ALA A 5 -60.96 33.21 17.14
N ALA A 6 -60.34 34.41 17.16
CA ALA A 6 -60.21 35.52 18.16
C ALA A 6 -59.42 35.11 19.44
N LYS A 7 -58.47 35.84 20.07
CA LYS A 7 -57.89 37.22 20.01
C LYS A 7 -56.66 37.24 20.98
N LEU A 8 -55.54 37.94 20.69
CA LEU A 8 -55.06 39.27 21.20
C LEU A 8 -54.97 39.42 22.74
N ALA A 9 -54.13 40.24 23.40
CA ALA A 9 -52.89 41.01 23.20
C ALA A 9 -52.67 41.89 24.47
N HIS A 10 -51.53 42.61 24.57
CA HIS A 10 -51.25 43.82 25.40
C HIS A 10 -50.96 43.64 26.91
N SER A 11 -50.14 44.44 27.62
CA SER A 11 -49.15 45.50 27.32
C SER A 11 -48.60 46.10 28.64
N SER A 12 -47.44 46.78 28.59
CA SER A 12 -47.03 47.94 29.43
C SER A 12 -46.53 47.63 30.87
N LEU A 13 -45.64 48.36 31.55
CA LEU A 13 -44.81 49.55 31.30
C LEU A 13 -43.83 49.72 32.52
N ARG A 14 -42.64 50.32 32.30
CA ARG A 14 -41.76 51.11 33.23
C ARG A 14 -41.22 50.47 34.53
N ALA A 15 -39.90 50.28 34.71
CA ALA A 15 -38.80 51.24 34.94
C ALA A 15 -38.81 51.96 36.31
N ARG A 16 -37.82 51.67 37.19
CA ARG A 16 -36.83 52.64 37.72
C ARG A 16 -35.91 52.16 38.87
N PHE A 17 -34.69 52.71 38.84
CA PHE A 17 -33.71 53.05 39.90
C PHE A 17 -32.69 52.03 40.44
N SER A 18 -31.42 52.30 40.08
CA SER A 18 -30.15 51.94 40.75
C SER A 18 -29.94 52.76 42.05
N PRO A 19 -28.90 52.49 42.89
CA PRO A 19 -27.52 52.90 42.58
C PRO A 19 -26.40 51.91 43.01
N SER A 20 -25.22 52.12 42.42
CA SER A 20 -23.89 51.60 42.79
C SER A 20 -23.33 52.24 44.08
N PRO A 21 -22.19 51.77 44.64
CA PRO A 21 -20.88 52.21 44.13
C PRO A 21 -19.76 51.15 44.12
N SER A 22 -18.85 51.29 43.16
CA SER A 22 -17.48 50.73 43.09
C SER A 22 -16.51 51.55 44.02
N PRO A 23 -15.20 51.24 44.24
CA PRO A 23 -14.19 51.18 43.15
C PRO A 23 -12.87 50.36 43.39
N GLN A 24 -12.05 50.34 42.34
CA GLN A 24 -10.59 50.05 42.25
C GLN A 24 -10.19 48.55 42.15
N ARG A 25 -9.35 48.11 41.20
CA ARG A 25 -8.13 48.74 40.65
C ARG A 25 -7.74 48.16 39.26
N CYS A 26 -7.16 49.02 38.41
CA CYS A 26 -6.45 48.80 37.13
C CYS A 26 -5.22 47.87 37.31
N GLU A 27 -4.48 47.33 36.33
CA GLU A 27 -4.17 47.73 34.95
C GLU A 27 -3.28 46.62 34.29
N GLY A 28 -3.45 46.39 32.98
CA GLY A 28 -2.42 45.87 32.03
C GLY A 28 -2.06 44.37 32.03
N THR A 29 -1.68 43.69 30.94
CA THR A 29 -1.37 44.05 29.54
C THR A 29 -1.04 42.72 28.81
N VAL A 30 -1.69 42.45 27.64
CA VAL A 30 -1.17 41.66 26.47
C VAL A 30 -0.98 40.14 26.67
N ARG A 31 -1.58 39.20 25.93
CA ARG A 31 -1.65 39.02 24.46
C ARG A 31 -2.71 37.94 24.15
N THR A 32 -3.73 38.27 23.36
CA THR A 32 -4.69 37.32 22.76
C THR A 32 -4.42 37.27 21.25
N LEU A 33 -4.39 36.09 20.66
CA LEU A 33 -4.61 35.87 19.23
C LEU A 33 -5.67 34.75 19.13
N PHE A 34 -6.96 35.11 19.15
CA PHE A 34 -7.85 35.31 18.00
C PHE A 34 -8.02 34.08 17.08
N TYR A 35 -9.09 33.30 17.29
CA TYR A 35 -10.45 33.36 16.66
C TYR A 35 -10.49 32.51 15.36
N PHE A 36 -11.10 31.32 15.37
CA PHE A 36 -12.49 31.03 14.95
C PHE A 36 -12.95 31.78 13.68
N VAL A 37 -13.25 31.06 12.59
CA VAL A 37 -14.58 30.94 11.95
C VAL A 37 -14.47 30.17 10.61
N THR A 38 -15.57 29.48 10.31
CA THR A 38 -15.92 28.49 9.29
C THR A 38 -16.03 28.96 7.83
N HIS A 39 -16.05 27.95 6.93
CA HIS A 39 -16.70 27.87 5.61
C HIS A 39 -15.97 28.34 4.33
N LEU A 40 -16.07 27.44 3.34
CA LEU A 40 -16.19 27.67 1.89
C LEU A 40 -14.91 27.96 1.08
N LYS A 41 -14.47 26.98 0.27
CA LYS A 41 -14.14 27.14 -1.17
C LYS A 41 -13.87 25.80 -1.86
N PHE A 42 -14.92 25.28 -2.50
CA PHE A 42 -14.80 24.48 -3.72
C PHE A 42 -14.44 25.42 -4.90
N ARG A 43 -13.84 24.83 -5.95
CA ARG A 43 -13.74 25.25 -7.37
C ARG A 43 -12.42 25.89 -7.89
N ILE A 44 -11.94 25.23 -8.95
CA ILE A 44 -11.19 25.71 -10.14
C ILE A 44 -9.67 25.57 -10.10
N VAL A 45 -9.14 24.54 -10.78
CA VAL A 45 -8.35 24.73 -12.02
C VAL A 45 -8.68 23.59 -12.99
N ARG A 46 -9.04 23.94 -14.23
CA ARG A 46 -9.32 23.03 -15.35
C ARG A 46 -8.40 23.44 -16.50
N SER A 47 -7.77 22.43 -17.10
CA SER A 47 -7.31 22.36 -18.51
C SER A 47 -6.05 23.12 -18.93
N PHE A 48 -5.02 22.38 -19.39
CA PHE A 48 -4.28 22.73 -20.61
C PHE A 48 -3.93 21.46 -21.41
N PHE A 49 -4.62 21.34 -22.54
CA PHE A 49 -4.28 20.85 -23.89
C PHE A 49 -3.41 19.61 -24.20
N ILE A 50 -3.92 18.95 -25.25
CA ILE A 50 -3.45 17.84 -26.08
C ILE A 50 -2.48 18.32 -27.17
N ARG A 51 -1.55 17.43 -27.59
CA ARG A 51 -0.76 17.30 -28.86
C ARG A 51 0.75 17.23 -28.56
N PHE A 52 1.60 16.37 -29.14
CA PHE A 52 1.64 15.68 -30.42
C PHE A 52 2.35 14.31 -30.27
N TRP A 53 1.85 13.30 -30.99
CA TRP A 53 2.58 12.10 -31.38
C TRP A 53 3.40 12.44 -32.63
N THR A 54 4.71 12.18 -32.61
CA THR A 54 5.53 11.59 -33.71
C THR A 54 6.99 11.70 -33.32
N PHE A 55 7.67 10.60 -33.00
CA PHE A 55 9.08 10.45 -33.36
C PHE A 55 9.46 8.99 -33.56
N SER A 56 10.06 8.74 -34.73
CA SER A 56 10.55 7.49 -35.25
C SER A 56 11.93 7.16 -34.65
N PRO A 57 12.27 5.89 -34.34
CA PRO A 57 13.61 5.56 -33.87
C PRO A 57 14.56 5.28 -35.04
N GLN A 58 15.63 6.06 -35.16
CA GLN A 58 16.78 5.72 -35.99
C GLN A 58 17.79 4.88 -35.18
N ASN A 59 17.87 3.61 -35.56
CA ASN A 59 19.09 2.92 -36.03
C ASN A 59 20.43 3.31 -35.36
N ILE A 60 20.95 2.46 -34.46
CA ILE A 60 22.39 2.35 -34.22
C ILE A 60 22.78 0.85 -34.16
N GLN A 61 23.81 0.56 -34.94
CA GLN A 61 24.34 -0.72 -35.36
C GLN A 61 25.02 -1.52 -34.24
N THR A 62 24.87 -2.84 -34.31
CA THR A 62 25.76 -3.85 -33.71
C THR A 62 26.97 -4.13 -34.61
N PRO A 63 28.15 -4.40 -34.04
CA PRO A 63 29.08 -5.40 -34.57
C PRO A 63 29.20 -6.56 -33.55
N GLY A 64 29.51 -7.82 -33.86
CA GLY A 64 30.04 -8.51 -35.02
C GLY A 64 30.58 -9.84 -34.47
N ARG A 65 30.29 -10.96 -35.14
CA ARG A 65 30.59 -12.34 -34.75
C ARG A 65 32.08 -12.70 -34.83
N SER A 66 32.41 -13.84 -34.17
CA SER A 66 33.49 -14.83 -34.45
C SER A 66 34.82 -14.59 -33.70
N ASN A 67 35.51 -15.58 -33.10
CA ASN A 67 35.88 -16.91 -33.59
C ASN A 67 36.29 -17.93 -32.49
N LEU A 68 36.07 -19.21 -32.83
CA LEU A 68 36.83 -20.46 -32.61
C LEU A 68 37.44 -20.88 -31.24
N ARG A 69 36.82 -21.93 -30.68
CA ARG A 69 37.31 -23.29 -30.31
C ARG A 69 38.81 -23.61 -30.11
N ARG A 70 39.00 -24.54 -29.15
CA ARG A 70 40.08 -25.54 -28.89
C ARG A 70 41.28 -24.99 -28.07
N LEU A 71 41.80 -25.70 -27.06
CA LEU A 71 42.38 -27.05 -27.10
C LEU A 71 42.55 -27.64 -25.66
N PHE A 72 42.47 -28.97 -25.54
CA PHE A 72 42.76 -29.80 -24.35
C PHE A 72 44.28 -30.00 -24.11
N SER A 73 44.73 -30.08 -22.85
CA SER A 73 45.78 -31.01 -22.34
C SER A 73 45.89 -30.89 -20.81
N ARG A 74 45.53 -31.91 -20.01
CA ARG A 74 46.31 -33.08 -19.53
C ARG A 74 47.52 -32.77 -18.61
N THR A 75 47.27 -32.93 -17.29
CA THR A 75 47.98 -33.76 -16.29
C THR A 75 49.51 -33.95 -16.31
N LYS A 76 50.14 -33.71 -15.15
CA LYS A 76 51.24 -34.44 -14.43
C LYS A 76 52.06 -33.38 -13.63
N GLN A 77 52.67 -33.60 -12.47
CA GLN A 77 53.02 -34.78 -11.68
C GLN A 77 53.43 -34.30 -10.28
N MET A 78 53.16 -35.11 -9.26
CA MET A 78 53.69 -34.95 -7.91
C MET A 78 55.20 -35.21 -7.87
N LYS A 79 55.92 -34.49 -7.00
CA LYS A 79 57.22 -34.93 -6.47
C LYS A 79 57.13 -34.98 -4.95
N ALA A 80 57.37 -36.18 -4.43
CA ALA A 80 57.49 -36.49 -3.02
C ALA A 80 58.87 -36.06 -2.48
N SER A 81 58.90 -35.61 -1.23
CA SER A 81 60.09 -35.62 -0.39
C SER A 81 59.72 -36.16 0.98
N LEU A 82 60.25 -37.35 1.27
CA LEU A 82 60.28 -38.00 2.58
C LEU A 82 61.27 -37.26 3.49
N ALA A 83 60.84 -36.88 4.69
CA ALA A 83 61.74 -36.69 5.82
C ALA A 83 61.05 -37.22 7.08
N LEU A 84 61.64 -38.27 7.64
CA LEU A 84 61.21 -38.97 8.84
C LEU A 84 61.79 -38.24 10.06
N VAL A 85 60.95 -37.74 10.96
CA VAL A 85 61.37 -37.30 12.30
C VAL A 85 60.43 -37.95 13.31
N SER A 86 60.94 -39.01 13.94
CA SER A 86 60.34 -39.59 15.14
C SER A 86 60.65 -38.70 16.33
N LEU A 87 59.63 -38.05 16.89
CA LEU A 87 59.69 -37.44 18.22
C LEU A 87 58.43 -37.83 19.01
N LEU A 88 58.62 -38.66 20.02
CA LEU A 88 57.63 -39.01 21.03
C LEU A 88 57.28 -37.77 21.86
N THR A 89 56.05 -37.29 21.76
CA THR A 89 55.44 -36.41 22.76
C THR A 89 54.10 -37.00 23.19
N GLY A 90 53.96 -37.17 24.51
CA GLY A 90 52.75 -37.71 25.13
C GLY A 90 51.57 -36.76 24.90
N PHE A 91 50.58 -37.21 24.13
CA PHE A 91 49.29 -36.54 24.01
C PHE A 91 48.45 -36.87 25.25
N THR A 92 48.44 -35.95 26.22
CA THR A 92 47.36 -35.92 27.21
C THR A 92 46.08 -35.59 26.45
N SER A 93 45.12 -36.51 26.44
CA SER A 93 43.83 -36.32 25.79
C SER A 93 43.02 -35.24 26.54
N HIS A 94 43.24 -33.98 26.21
CA HIS A 94 42.34 -32.91 26.61
C HIS A 94 41.11 -33.02 25.71
N SER A 95 40.02 -33.55 26.28
CA SER A 95 38.71 -33.59 25.65
C SER A 95 38.26 -32.14 25.41
N LEU A 96 38.45 -31.65 24.19
CA LEU A 96 37.86 -30.40 23.74
C LEU A 96 36.35 -30.62 23.67
N LYS A 97 35.66 -30.22 24.75
CA LYS A 97 34.21 -30.06 24.77
C LYS A 97 33.87 -29.11 23.61
N SER A 98 33.32 -29.67 22.54
CA SER A 98 32.87 -28.87 21.40
C SER A 98 31.85 -27.84 21.91
N PRO A 99 31.97 -26.56 21.52
CA PRO A 99 30.99 -25.56 21.90
C PRO A 99 29.63 -25.99 21.36
N THR A 100 28.65 -26.12 22.25
CA THR A 100 27.27 -26.41 21.92
C THR A 100 26.75 -25.26 21.08
N VAL A 101 26.66 -25.45 19.75
CA VAL A 101 25.95 -24.51 18.88
C VAL A 101 24.49 -24.56 19.34
N PRO A 102 23.91 -23.45 19.85
CA PRO A 102 22.51 -23.44 20.22
C PRO A 102 21.68 -23.78 18.97
N PRO A 103 20.65 -24.62 19.09
CA PRO A 103 19.83 -24.99 17.94
C PRO A 103 19.28 -23.70 17.31
N THR A 104 19.56 -23.50 16.02
CA THR A 104 18.91 -22.46 15.23
C THR A 104 17.42 -22.73 15.25
N VAL A 105 16.67 -21.92 15.99
CA VAL A 105 15.20 -21.99 15.99
C VAL A 105 14.74 -21.52 14.61
N VAL A 106 14.37 -22.47 13.75
CA VAL A 106 13.70 -22.19 12.49
C VAL A 106 12.31 -21.64 12.84
N GLN A 107 12.17 -20.32 12.86
CA GLN A 107 10.88 -19.67 13.00
C GLN A 107 10.07 -19.98 11.73
N ILE A 108 9.07 -20.86 11.83
CA ILE A 108 8.09 -21.05 10.76
C ILE A 108 7.22 -19.79 10.76
N GLN A 109 7.56 -18.83 9.90
CA GLN A 109 6.73 -17.65 9.72
C GLN A 109 5.39 -18.09 9.11
N THR A 110 4.34 -18.05 9.92
CA THR A 110 2.99 -18.30 9.44
C THR A 110 2.52 -17.08 8.66
N ASN A 111 2.11 -17.30 7.41
CA ASN A 111 1.51 -16.24 6.62
C ASN A 111 0.16 -15.87 7.23
N THR A 112 -0.05 -14.59 7.56
CA THR A 112 -1.29 -14.11 8.19
C THR A 112 -1.78 -12.82 7.52
N ASN A 113 -3.08 -12.51 7.63
CA ASN A 113 -3.58 -11.23 7.15
C ASN A 113 -3.03 -10.06 7.98
N LEU A 114 -2.84 -10.23 9.30
CA LEU A 114 -2.19 -9.19 10.12
C LEU A 114 -0.81 -8.81 9.55
N ALA A 115 -0.02 -9.78 9.14
CA ALA A 115 1.28 -9.52 8.52
C ALA A 115 1.18 -8.86 7.13
N ILE A 116 0.04 -8.94 6.43
CA ILE A 116 -0.25 -8.12 5.24
C ILE A 116 -0.43 -6.65 5.66
N ALA A 117 -1.19 -6.37 6.73
CA ALA A 117 -1.34 -5.01 7.26
C ALA A 117 0.02 -4.41 7.68
N ASP A 118 0.87 -5.20 8.35
CA ASP A 118 2.23 -4.78 8.71
C ASP A 118 3.08 -4.47 7.47
N GLY A 119 3.03 -5.34 6.45
CA GLY A 119 3.72 -5.12 5.18
C GLY A 119 3.21 -3.89 4.41
N ALA A 120 1.93 -3.55 4.54
CA ALA A 120 1.38 -2.30 4.03
C ALA A 120 1.95 -1.11 4.82
N ARG A 121 1.97 -1.20 6.15
CA ARG A 121 2.41 -0.11 7.05
C ARG A 121 3.89 0.22 6.87
N GLN A 122 4.74 -0.77 6.62
CA GLN A 122 6.17 -0.57 6.35
C GLN A 122 6.47 0.32 5.13
N GLN A 123 5.48 0.55 4.26
CA GLN A 123 5.63 1.43 3.11
C GLN A 123 5.46 2.90 3.46
N ILE A 124 4.87 3.23 4.61
CA ILE A 124 4.73 4.62 5.09
C ILE A 124 6.13 5.19 5.36
N GLY A 125 6.41 6.36 4.78
CA GLY A 125 7.74 6.99 4.82
C GLY A 125 8.77 6.38 3.86
N SER A 126 8.45 5.25 3.20
CA SER A 126 9.26 4.68 2.13
C SER A 126 8.71 5.04 0.75
N THR A 127 7.40 4.89 0.54
CA THR A 127 6.71 5.27 -0.70
C THR A 127 6.15 6.67 -0.55
N LEU A 128 6.78 7.63 -1.24
CA LEU A 128 6.59 9.06 -1.04
C LEU A 128 5.78 9.72 -2.17
N PHE A 129 5.71 9.09 -3.34
CA PHE A 129 5.11 9.67 -4.53
C PHE A 129 4.04 8.77 -5.15
N TYR A 130 3.03 9.39 -5.75
CA TYR A 130 2.09 8.72 -6.63
C TYR A 130 2.59 8.77 -8.08
N ASP A 131 2.93 7.61 -8.66
CA ASP A 131 3.45 7.51 -10.03
C ASP A 131 2.72 6.40 -10.83
N PRO A 132 1.75 6.76 -11.68
CA PRO A 132 1.00 5.82 -12.50
C PRO A 132 1.68 5.50 -13.83
N ALA A 133 2.90 5.99 -14.08
CA ALA A 133 3.58 5.79 -15.34
C ALA A 133 3.79 4.30 -15.62
N TYR A 134 3.63 3.93 -16.88
CA TYR A 134 3.98 2.62 -17.37
C TYR A 134 5.50 2.46 -17.33
N MET A 135 5.98 1.32 -16.84
CA MET A 135 7.40 0.98 -16.75
C MET A 135 7.60 -0.48 -17.12
N GLN A 136 8.73 -0.81 -17.73
CA GLN A 136 9.14 -2.19 -17.92
C GLN A 136 9.64 -2.75 -16.59
N LEU A 137 9.11 -3.90 -16.19
CA LEU A 137 9.44 -4.57 -14.94
C LEU A 137 10.13 -5.91 -15.21
N THR A 138 10.94 -6.36 -14.26
CA THR A 138 11.36 -7.76 -14.22
C THR A 138 10.15 -8.67 -13.98
N TYR A 139 10.28 -9.95 -14.33
CA TYR A 139 9.22 -10.93 -14.12
C TYR A 139 9.84 -12.31 -13.84
N PRO A 140 9.39 -13.04 -12.79
CA PRO A 140 8.44 -12.60 -11.75
C PRO A 140 9.10 -11.66 -10.71
N GLY A 141 8.30 -11.11 -9.79
CA GLY A 141 8.80 -10.29 -8.68
C GLY A 141 9.26 -8.88 -9.04
N GLY A 142 8.88 -8.35 -10.20
CA GLY A 142 9.11 -6.96 -10.57
C GLY A 142 8.35 -5.97 -9.69
N ASP A 143 8.95 -4.81 -9.49
CA ASP A 143 8.38 -3.69 -8.74
C ASP A 143 8.88 -2.36 -9.35
N VAL A 144 8.11 -1.30 -9.13
CA VAL A 144 8.58 0.07 -9.39
C VAL A 144 9.54 0.50 -8.25
N PRO A 145 10.33 1.57 -8.44
CA PRO A 145 11.19 2.08 -7.39
C PRO A 145 10.45 2.31 -6.05
N GLN A 146 11.11 2.00 -4.93
CA GLN A 146 10.48 1.95 -3.60
C GLN A 146 9.81 3.28 -3.21
N GLU A 147 10.40 4.40 -3.63
CA GLU A 147 9.94 5.75 -3.30
C GLU A 147 8.65 6.17 -4.01
N ARG A 148 8.17 5.36 -4.95
CA ARG A 148 6.97 5.64 -5.74
C ARG A 148 6.05 4.43 -5.90
N GLY A 149 4.83 4.71 -6.34
CA GLY A 149 3.86 3.68 -6.69
C GLY A 149 2.45 4.25 -6.79
N VAL A 150 1.49 3.39 -7.08
CA VAL A 150 0.05 3.70 -7.02
C VAL A 150 -0.60 2.92 -5.87
N CYS A 151 -1.92 3.08 -5.70
CA CYS A 151 -2.69 2.37 -4.69
C CYS A 151 -2.52 0.84 -4.74
N SER A 152 -2.50 0.24 -5.93
CA SER A 152 -2.27 -1.20 -6.12
C SER A 152 -0.89 -1.65 -5.63
N ASP A 153 0.15 -0.82 -5.76
CA ASP A 153 1.51 -1.20 -5.37
C ASP A 153 1.62 -1.39 -3.86
N VAL A 154 0.79 -0.68 -3.08
CA VAL A 154 0.66 -0.92 -1.64
C VAL A 154 0.21 -2.34 -1.34
N VAL A 155 -0.83 -2.81 -2.04
CA VAL A 155 -1.37 -4.16 -1.89
C VAL A 155 -0.37 -5.21 -2.39
N ILE A 156 0.29 -4.95 -3.53
CA ILE A 156 1.30 -5.85 -4.12
C ILE A 156 2.45 -6.07 -3.15
N ARG A 157 3.04 -5.00 -2.62
CA ARG A 157 4.17 -5.07 -1.68
C ARG A 157 3.76 -5.69 -0.34
N ALA A 158 2.56 -5.37 0.16
CA ALA A 158 2.03 -5.97 1.37
C ALA A 158 1.90 -7.50 1.26
N LEU A 159 1.32 -8.00 0.17
CA LEU A 159 1.23 -9.43 -0.10
C LEU A 159 2.60 -10.06 -0.38
N ARG A 160 3.50 -9.35 -1.04
CA ARG A 160 4.87 -9.81 -1.31
C ARG A 160 5.67 -10.03 -0.03
N SER A 161 5.44 -9.22 1.00
CA SER A 161 6.03 -9.46 2.34
C SER A 161 5.64 -10.83 2.92
N GLN A 162 4.50 -11.39 2.48
CA GLN A 162 3.98 -12.72 2.84
C GLN A 162 4.26 -13.77 1.75
N LYS A 163 5.27 -13.52 0.91
CA LYS A 163 5.69 -14.40 -0.21
C LYS A 163 4.61 -14.64 -1.27
N VAL A 164 3.66 -13.72 -1.41
CA VAL A 164 2.62 -13.75 -2.45
C VAL A 164 2.97 -12.73 -3.52
N ASP A 165 3.31 -13.19 -4.73
CA ASP A 165 3.63 -12.30 -5.85
C ASP A 165 2.42 -12.11 -6.78
N LEU A 166 1.66 -11.03 -6.56
CA LEU A 166 0.51 -10.69 -7.40
C LEU A 166 0.90 -10.42 -8.86
N GLN A 167 2.12 -9.98 -9.16
CA GLN A 167 2.57 -9.80 -10.54
C GLN A 167 2.47 -11.12 -11.30
N LYS A 168 3.06 -12.18 -10.75
CA LYS A 168 3.02 -13.54 -11.30
C LYS A 168 1.59 -14.09 -11.32
N LEU A 169 0.90 -14.05 -10.18
CA LEU A 169 -0.40 -14.70 -10.02
C LEU A 169 -1.47 -14.12 -10.95
N VAL A 170 -1.52 -12.79 -11.09
CA VAL A 170 -2.48 -12.13 -11.98
C VAL A 170 -2.12 -12.40 -13.43
N HIS A 171 -0.84 -12.28 -13.81
CA HIS A 171 -0.41 -12.51 -15.18
C HIS A 171 -0.68 -13.94 -15.65
N GLU A 172 -0.38 -14.95 -14.83
CA GLU A 172 -0.59 -16.36 -15.18
C GLU A 172 -2.06 -16.75 -15.29
N ASP A 173 -2.94 -16.17 -14.47
CA ASP A 173 -4.38 -16.38 -14.60
C ASP A 173 -4.93 -15.67 -15.85
N MET A 174 -4.53 -14.42 -16.08
CA MET A 174 -4.90 -13.68 -17.29
C MET A 174 -4.41 -14.36 -18.57
N ALA A 175 -3.24 -15.00 -18.56
CA ALA A 175 -2.73 -15.75 -19.72
C ALA A 175 -3.65 -16.91 -20.14
N LYS A 176 -4.39 -17.49 -19.19
CA LYS A 176 -5.33 -18.59 -19.45
C LYS A 176 -6.75 -18.08 -19.71
N TYR A 177 -7.15 -17.00 -19.04
CA TYR A 177 -8.53 -16.53 -18.97
C TYR A 177 -8.69 -15.06 -19.35
N PHE A 178 -7.91 -14.57 -20.33
CA PHE A 178 -7.84 -13.15 -20.68
C PHE A 178 -9.21 -12.51 -20.95
N ALA A 179 -10.14 -13.26 -21.56
CA ALA A 179 -11.49 -12.79 -21.87
C ALA A 179 -12.37 -12.54 -20.64
N ASP A 180 -12.06 -13.18 -19.51
CA ASP A 180 -12.78 -13.03 -18.24
C ASP A 180 -12.39 -11.73 -17.51
N TYR A 181 -11.30 -11.09 -17.92
CA TYR A 181 -10.79 -9.84 -17.35
C TYR A 181 -11.34 -8.60 -18.06
N PRO A 182 -11.40 -7.43 -17.38
CA PRO A 182 -11.91 -6.20 -17.97
C PRO A 182 -11.16 -5.77 -19.24
N GLN A 183 -11.87 -5.69 -20.36
CA GLN A 183 -11.34 -5.28 -21.67
C GLN A 183 -11.26 -3.75 -21.81
N LYS A 184 -10.69 -3.06 -20.82
CA LYS A 184 -10.67 -1.58 -20.75
C LYS A 184 -9.57 -0.92 -21.58
N TRP A 185 -8.50 -1.65 -21.90
CA TRP A 185 -7.27 -1.09 -22.48
C TRP A 185 -6.99 -1.52 -23.92
N GLN A 186 -7.97 -2.15 -24.59
CA GLN A 186 -7.86 -2.60 -26.00
C GLN A 186 -6.63 -3.50 -26.27
N LEU A 187 -6.16 -4.20 -25.23
CA LEU A 187 -5.08 -5.16 -25.34
C LEU A 187 -5.62 -6.49 -25.89
N LYS A 188 -4.78 -7.20 -26.65
CA LYS A 188 -5.12 -8.53 -27.21
C LYS A 188 -4.56 -9.69 -26.38
N ARG A 189 -3.72 -9.38 -25.39
CA ARG A 189 -3.04 -10.34 -24.53
C ARG A 189 -2.66 -9.67 -23.20
N PRO A 190 -2.38 -10.44 -22.16
CA PRO A 190 -1.85 -9.92 -20.90
C PRO A 190 -0.50 -9.20 -21.09
N ASP A 191 -0.21 -8.33 -20.13
CA ASP A 191 1.01 -7.55 -19.99
C ASP A 191 1.50 -7.57 -18.53
N SER A 192 2.54 -8.37 -18.28
CA SER A 192 3.14 -8.58 -16.96
C SER A 192 3.72 -7.30 -16.33
N ASN A 193 3.94 -6.24 -17.12
CA ASN A 193 4.44 -4.96 -16.62
C ASN A 193 3.37 -4.14 -15.88
N ILE A 194 2.09 -4.37 -16.16
CA ILE A 194 1.02 -3.45 -15.70
C ILE A 194 -0.25 -4.15 -15.20
N ASP A 195 -0.50 -5.41 -15.54
CA ASP A 195 -1.79 -6.05 -15.25
C ASP A 195 -2.14 -6.08 -13.76
N HIS A 196 -1.18 -6.46 -12.91
CA HIS A 196 -1.32 -6.47 -11.46
C HIS A 196 -1.44 -5.07 -10.83
N ARG A 197 -1.03 -4.01 -11.54
CA ARG A 197 -1.14 -2.62 -11.07
C ARG A 197 -2.52 -2.02 -11.35
N ARG A 198 -3.39 -2.71 -12.09
CA ARG A 198 -4.74 -2.27 -12.44
C ARG A 198 -5.75 -2.81 -11.44
N VAL A 199 -6.35 -1.92 -10.64
CA VAL A 199 -7.36 -2.28 -9.63
C VAL A 199 -8.48 -3.18 -10.18
N PRO A 200 -9.09 -2.92 -11.37
CA PRO A 200 -10.12 -3.82 -11.90
C PRO A 200 -9.63 -5.26 -12.20
N ASN A 201 -8.35 -5.43 -12.54
CA ASN A 201 -7.77 -6.76 -12.73
C ASN A 201 -7.59 -7.46 -11.37
N LEU A 202 -7.15 -6.73 -10.33
CA LEU A 202 -7.05 -7.27 -8.98
C LEU A 202 -8.41 -7.70 -8.44
N GLU A 203 -9.45 -6.89 -8.61
CA GLU A 203 -10.83 -7.23 -8.23
C GLU A 203 -11.29 -8.56 -8.88
N THR A 204 -11.02 -8.70 -10.19
CA THR A 204 -11.35 -9.91 -10.95
C THR A 204 -10.56 -11.12 -10.43
N TRP A 205 -9.25 -10.96 -10.24
CA TRP A 205 -8.39 -12.03 -9.74
C TRP A 205 -8.81 -12.50 -8.35
N PHE A 206 -9.03 -11.58 -7.40
CA PHE A 206 -9.48 -11.94 -6.04
C PHE A 206 -10.82 -12.66 -6.05
N THR A 207 -11.75 -12.23 -6.89
CA THR A 207 -13.07 -12.88 -7.02
C THR A 207 -12.94 -14.30 -7.55
N ARG A 208 -12.12 -14.50 -8.59
CA ARG A 208 -11.88 -15.82 -9.20
C ARG A 208 -11.13 -16.80 -8.30
N HIS A 209 -10.44 -16.31 -7.27
CA HIS A 209 -9.63 -17.11 -6.35
C HIS A 209 -10.24 -17.19 -4.95
N ASP A 210 -11.57 -17.06 -4.85
CA ASP A 210 -12.35 -17.24 -3.61
C ASP A 210 -11.90 -16.35 -2.44
N LYS A 211 -11.39 -15.15 -2.74
CA LYS A 211 -10.94 -14.19 -1.72
C LYS A 211 -12.03 -13.23 -1.28
N THR A 212 -13.18 -13.22 -1.95
CA THR A 212 -14.27 -12.27 -1.69
C THR A 212 -14.87 -12.43 -0.29
N ARG A 213 -15.23 -11.29 0.29
CA ARG A 213 -16.01 -11.14 1.50
C ARG A 213 -17.18 -10.19 1.25
N PRO A 214 -18.30 -10.31 2.00
CA PRO A 214 -19.40 -9.36 1.89
C PRO A 214 -18.93 -7.94 2.17
N THR A 215 -19.42 -6.98 1.40
CA THR A 215 -19.26 -5.55 1.68
C THR A 215 -20.38 -5.10 2.62
N SER A 216 -20.08 -4.26 3.60
CA SER A 216 -21.09 -3.73 4.51
C SER A 216 -20.75 -2.30 4.95
N LYS A 217 -21.57 -1.75 5.85
CA LYS A 217 -21.27 -0.51 6.58
C LYS A 217 -20.94 -0.76 8.05
N ASN A 218 -20.78 -2.03 8.43
CA ASN A 218 -20.42 -2.42 9.78
C ASN A 218 -18.89 -2.52 9.88
N PRO A 219 -18.22 -1.68 10.70
CA PRO A 219 -16.76 -1.70 10.84
C PRO A 219 -16.19 -3.06 11.24
N SER A 220 -16.92 -3.85 12.04
CA SER A 220 -16.46 -5.14 12.56
C SER A 220 -16.35 -6.25 11.51
N ASP A 221 -16.91 -6.05 10.31
CA ASP A 221 -16.77 -7.01 9.21
C ASP A 221 -15.37 -6.96 8.57
N TYR A 222 -14.62 -5.88 8.82
CA TYR A 222 -13.31 -5.59 8.25
C TYR A 222 -12.21 -5.87 9.27
N GLN A 223 -11.26 -6.73 8.91
CA GLN A 223 -10.16 -7.16 9.76
C GLN A 223 -8.82 -6.73 9.19
N ALA A 224 -7.81 -6.59 10.05
CA ALA A 224 -6.46 -6.25 9.65
C ALA A 224 -5.95 -7.20 8.54
N GLY A 225 -5.46 -6.59 7.46
CA GLY A 225 -4.97 -7.27 6.26
C GLY A 225 -6.01 -7.54 5.19
N ASP A 226 -7.28 -7.24 5.46
CA ASP A 226 -8.29 -7.25 4.40
C ASP A 226 -7.95 -6.22 3.34
N ILE A 227 -8.30 -6.53 2.11
CA ILE A 227 -8.08 -5.66 0.96
C ILE A 227 -9.44 -5.12 0.55
N VAL A 228 -9.56 -3.81 0.47
CA VAL A 228 -10.81 -3.14 0.09
C VAL A 228 -10.55 -2.33 -1.16
N SER A 229 -11.52 -2.38 -2.08
CA SER A 229 -11.51 -1.61 -3.32
C SER A 229 -12.71 -0.68 -3.38
N TRP A 230 -12.49 0.49 -3.93
CA TRP A 230 -13.48 1.56 -4.04
C TRP A 230 -13.64 2.05 -5.47
N ARG A 231 -14.73 2.78 -5.67
CA ARG A 231 -14.83 3.79 -6.72
C ARG A 231 -14.88 5.15 -6.03
N LEU A 232 -13.91 6.00 -6.36
CA LEU A 232 -13.84 7.38 -5.91
C LEU A 232 -14.95 8.22 -6.56
N ASP A 233 -15.18 9.44 -6.06
CA ASP A 233 -16.25 10.32 -6.56
C ASP A 233 -16.10 10.69 -8.04
N ASN A 234 -14.86 10.69 -8.54
CA ASN A 234 -14.55 10.90 -9.96
C ASN A 234 -14.65 9.61 -10.81
N GLY A 235 -15.10 8.50 -10.23
CA GLY A 235 -15.25 7.20 -10.87
C GLY A 235 -13.99 6.36 -10.97
N LEU A 236 -12.82 6.88 -10.57
CA LEU A 236 -11.57 6.12 -10.60
C LEU A 236 -11.60 4.97 -9.59
N ALA A 237 -10.98 3.86 -9.98
CA ALA A 237 -10.80 2.70 -9.10
C ALA A 237 -9.66 2.98 -8.10
N HIS A 238 -9.88 2.60 -6.84
CA HIS A 238 -8.90 2.73 -5.76
C HIS A 238 -8.88 1.45 -4.92
N ILE A 239 -7.76 1.17 -4.25
CA ILE A 239 -7.58 -0.04 -3.44
C ILE A 239 -6.63 0.23 -2.27
N GLY A 240 -6.76 -0.54 -1.20
CA GLY A 240 -5.99 -0.36 0.03
C GLY A 240 -6.11 -1.57 0.95
N VAL A 241 -5.32 -1.55 2.02
CA VAL A 241 -5.24 -2.62 3.02
C VAL A 241 -5.80 -2.11 4.34
N VAL A 242 -6.76 -2.81 4.92
CA VAL A 242 -7.29 -2.52 6.26
C VAL A 242 -6.17 -2.75 7.28
N SER A 243 -5.95 -1.78 8.15
CA SER A 243 -4.92 -1.85 9.17
C SER A 243 -5.48 -2.45 10.48
N ASP A 244 -4.60 -2.71 11.45
CA ASP A 244 -4.96 -3.02 12.84
C ASP A 244 -5.11 -1.78 13.72
N GLY A 245 -5.01 -0.58 13.13
CA GLY A 245 -5.30 0.70 13.78
C GLY A 245 -6.78 1.10 13.62
N PHE A 246 -7.25 1.97 14.52
CA PHE A 246 -8.64 2.40 14.54
C PHE A 246 -8.75 3.92 14.66
N ALA A 247 -9.74 4.50 13.98
CA ALA A 247 -10.19 5.86 14.19
C ALA A 247 -10.89 6.00 15.56
N ARG A 248 -11.21 7.25 15.95
CA ARG A 248 -11.83 7.55 17.25
C ARG A 248 -13.20 6.90 17.44
N ASP A 249 -13.92 6.64 16.35
CA ASP A 249 -15.24 6.02 16.35
C ASP A 249 -15.18 4.48 16.28
N GLY A 250 -13.98 3.89 16.27
CA GLY A 250 -13.77 2.45 16.15
C GLY A 250 -13.74 1.94 14.71
N THR A 251 -13.79 2.80 13.70
CA THR A 251 -13.61 2.40 12.30
C THR A 251 -12.16 1.97 12.05
N PRO A 252 -11.89 0.79 11.45
CA PRO A 252 -10.54 0.41 11.06
C PRO A 252 -9.94 1.41 10.07
N LEU A 253 -8.69 1.79 10.30
CA LEU A 253 -7.93 2.64 9.37
C LEU A 253 -7.54 1.82 8.12
N VAL A 254 -7.19 2.53 7.06
CA VAL A 254 -6.78 1.93 5.79
C VAL A 254 -5.41 2.47 5.40
N ILE A 255 -4.52 1.58 4.99
CA ILE A 255 -3.23 1.91 4.40
C ILE A 255 -3.35 1.89 2.87
N HIS A 256 -3.09 3.03 2.23
CA HIS A 256 -3.20 3.22 0.78
C HIS A 256 -2.30 4.35 0.28
N ASN A 257 -2.21 4.52 -1.04
CA ASN A 257 -1.55 5.66 -1.67
C ASN A 257 -2.49 6.30 -2.71
N ILE A 258 -2.83 7.58 -2.52
CA ILE A 258 -3.74 8.34 -3.39
C ILE A 258 -3.18 9.72 -3.79
N GLY A 259 -1.88 9.93 -3.68
CA GLY A 259 -1.24 11.18 -4.13
C GLY A 259 0.00 11.57 -3.33
N ALA A 260 -0.11 11.52 -2.00
CA ALA A 260 0.91 12.00 -1.06
C ALA A 260 1.77 10.87 -0.46
N GLY A 261 2.02 9.82 -1.24
CA GLY A 261 2.69 8.60 -0.78
C GLY A 261 1.76 7.66 -0.01
N ALA A 262 2.34 6.60 0.56
CA ALA A 262 1.60 5.65 1.40
C ALA A 262 1.25 6.29 2.75
N GLN A 263 -0.03 6.25 3.11
CA GLN A 263 -0.61 6.86 4.30
C GLN A 263 -1.50 5.83 5.01
N GLU A 264 -1.72 6.01 6.31
CA GLU A 264 -2.72 5.29 7.11
C GLU A 264 -3.83 6.29 7.50
N GLU A 265 -5.02 6.16 6.92
CA GLU A 265 -6.07 7.17 7.00
C GLU A 265 -7.44 6.56 7.33
N ASP A 266 -8.32 7.36 7.93
CA ASP A 266 -9.72 7.02 8.22
C ASP A 266 -10.57 7.21 6.96
N VAL A 267 -10.47 6.26 6.02
CA VAL A 267 -11.12 6.35 4.71
C VAL A 267 -11.95 5.13 4.32
N LEU A 268 -12.07 4.12 5.20
CA LEU A 268 -12.74 2.86 4.90
C LEU A 268 -14.14 3.05 4.30
N PHE A 269 -14.92 3.98 4.88
CA PHE A 269 -16.29 4.27 4.45
C PHE A 269 -16.46 5.59 3.70
N SER A 270 -15.36 6.28 3.37
CA SER A 270 -15.36 7.60 2.72
C SER A 270 -15.75 7.55 1.24
N TRP A 271 -15.61 6.39 0.59
CA TRP A 271 -15.99 6.19 -0.82
C TRP A 271 -16.87 4.95 -0.99
N ARG A 272 -17.41 4.77 -2.20
CA ARG A 272 -18.21 3.60 -2.53
C ARG A 272 -17.33 2.35 -2.58
N ILE A 273 -17.46 1.49 -1.58
CA ILE A 273 -16.86 0.15 -1.57
C ILE A 273 -17.47 -0.67 -2.72
N VAL A 274 -16.62 -1.29 -3.53
CA VAL A 274 -17.03 -2.19 -4.62
C VAL A 274 -16.48 -3.61 -4.48
N GLY A 275 -15.52 -3.81 -3.58
CA GLY A 275 -14.99 -5.14 -3.28
C GLY A 275 -14.29 -5.16 -1.93
N HIS A 276 -14.41 -6.29 -1.26
CA HIS A 276 -13.80 -6.59 0.03
C HIS A 276 -13.24 -8.00 -0.06
N TYR A 277 -11.96 -8.18 0.26
CA TYR A 277 -11.23 -9.43 0.04
C TYR A 277 -10.36 -9.78 1.25
N ARG A 278 -10.23 -11.08 1.53
CA ARG A 278 -9.34 -11.63 2.56
C ARG A 278 -8.48 -12.74 1.97
N TYR A 279 -7.16 -12.61 2.05
CA TYR A 279 -6.26 -13.49 1.30
C TYR A 279 -6.05 -14.84 1.99
N PHE A 280 -5.61 -14.83 3.25
CA PHE A 280 -5.42 -16.04 4.04
C PHE A 280 -6.71 -16.34 4.79
N THR A 281 -7.40 -17.38 4.37
CA THR A 281 -8.61 -17.88 5.01
C THR A 281 -8.25 -19.19 5.71
N LYS A 282 -8.61 -19.31 6.98
CA LYS A 282 -8.54 -20.59 7.70
C LYS A 282 -9.59 -21.55 7.15
#